data_AF-A0A2V1NAC3-F1
#
_entry.id   AF-A0A2V1NAC3-F1
#
_cell.length_a   1.000
_cell.length_b   1.000
_cell.length_c   1.000
_cell.angle_alpha   90.00
_cell.angle_beta   90.00
_cell.angle_gamma   90.00
#
_symmetry.space_group_name_H-M   'P 1'
#
loop_
_entity.id
_entity.type
_entity.pdbx_description
1 polymer ?
#
loop_
_entity_poly.entity_id
_entity_poly.type
_entity_poly.pdbx_seq_one_letter_code
_entity_poly.pdbx_strand_id
1 'polypeptide(L)'
;MTVRVCNAISILPLSDLVAAAEAHGETVPINDHAQYAGPVRCELAIEHDMDGAHCMYVKEWDDGTGNLWWRWLPNGVGEFVSTPACEAQSDGEDPQACYLIENHPREHSWEIFNPLREEAARDPQSFLPEGLGRHPQNE
;
A
#
# COMPACT_ATOMS: atom_id res chain seq x y z
N MET A 1 -20.51 -9.80 1.70
CA MET A 1 -20.36 -9.80 0.22
C MET A 1 -19.03 -9.13 -0.06
N THR A 2 -18.23 -9.62 -0.99
CA THR A 2 -16.95 -8.97 -1.31
C THR A 2 -17.15 -7.89 -2.37
N VAL A 3 -16.53 -6.73 -2.16
CA VAL A 3 -16.56 -5.59 -3.09
C VAL A 3 -15.26 -5.56 -3.89
N ARG A 4 -15.29 -5.09 -5.14
CA ARG A 4 -14.06 -5.02 -5.95
C ARG A 4 -13.18 -3.86 -5.48
N VAL A 5 -11.87 -3.99 -5.67
CA VAL A 5 -10.93 -2.87 -5.48
C VAL A 5 -11.12 -1.77 -6.55
N CYS A 6 -10.85 -0.53 -6.17
CA CYS A 6 -10.76 0.62 -7.05
C CYS A 6 -9.71 0.41 -8.16
N ASN A 7 -9.95 1.02 -9.32
CA ASN A 7 -9.07 0.91 -10.50
C ASN A 7 -8.25 2.19 -10.76
N ALA A 8 -8.27 3.17 -9.85
CA ALA A 8 -7.41 4.35 -9.97
C ALA A 8 -5.93 3.93 -9.91
N ILE A 9 -5.14 4.42 -10.85
CA ILE A 9 -3.71 4.11 -10.99
C ILE A 9 -2.90 5.39 -11.16
N SER A 10 -1.64 5.36 -10.75
CA SER A 10 -0.69 6.46 -10.99
C SER A 10 0.75 5.98 -10.90
N ILE A 11 1.70 6.84 -11.23
CA ILE A 11 3.12 6.62 -11.00
C ILE A 11 3.52 7.54 -9.85
N LEU A 12 4.19 6.99 -8.84
CA LEU A 12 4.62 7.78 -7.70
C LEU A 12 5.73 8.76 -8.12
N PRO A 13 5.66 10.04 -7.74
CA PRO A 13 6.76 10.98 -7.95
C PRO A 13 7.92 10.60 -7.02
N LEU A 14 8.92 9.91 -7.57
CA LEU A 14 10.06 9.38 -6.81
C LEU A 14 10.82 10.48 -6.04
N SER A 15 10.92 11.69 -6.60
CA SER A 15 11.51 12.85 -5.91
C SER A 15 10.79 13.18 -4.61
N ASP A 16 9.47 13.11 -4.64
CA ASP A 16 8.62 13.49 -3.52
C ASP A 16 8.58 12.37 -2.48
N LEU A 17 8.69 11.11 -2.93
CA LEU A 17 8.88 9.96 -2.04
C LEU A 17 10.20 10.07 -1.26
N VAL A 18 11.30 10.40 -1.95
CA VAL A 18 12.60 10.60 -1.32
C VAL A 18 12.51 11.75 -0.32
N ALA A 19 11.91 12.88 -0.70
CA ALA A 19 11.72 14.01 0.20
C ALA A 19 10.86 13.67 1.43
N ALA A 20 9.80 12.87 1.25
CA ALA A 20 8.95 12.42 2.35
C ALA A 20 9.70 11.49 3.32
N ALA A 21 10.53 10.57 2.80
CA ALA A 21 11.37 9.71 3.62
C ALA A 21 12.42 10.51 4.39
N GLU A 22 13.13 11.44 3.73
CA GLU A 22 14.13 12.30 4.36
C GLU A 22 13.52 13.18 5.46
N ALA A 23 12.30 13.69 5.26
CA ALA A 23 11.58 14.44 6.28
C ALA A 23 11.25 13.61 7.53
N HIS A 24 11.15 12.28 7.38
CA HIS A 24 10.98 11.32 8.47
C HIS A 24 12.31 10.73 8.98
N GLY A 25 13.47 11.26 8.54
CA GLY A 25 14.78 10.79 8.99
C GLY A 25 15.20 9.46 8.37
N GLU A 26 14.51 9.02 7.31
CA GLU A 26 14.80 7.82 6.56
C GLU A 26 15.41 8.13 5.19
N THR A 27 15.98 7.10 4.56
CA THR A 27 16.51 7.20 3.20
C THR A 27 15.90 6.11 2.35
N VAL A 28 15.51 6.44 1.11
CA VAL A 28 15.13 5.44 0.10
C VAL A 28 16.38 5.10 -0.71
N PRO A 29 17.00 3.91 -0.53
CA PRO A 29 18.21 3.54 -1.24
C PRO A 29 18.00 3.60 -2.76
N ILE A 30 19.00 4.01 -3.52
CA ILE A 30 18.88 4.09 -4.98
C ILE A 30 18.55 2.73 -5.63
N ASN A 31 19.03 1.64 -5.02
CA ASN A 31 18.73 0.27 -5.47
C ASN A 31 17.25 -0.08 -5.29
N ASP A 32 16.57 0.63 -4.40
CA ASP A 32 15.17 0.46 -4.05
C ASP A 32 14.29 1.44 -4.85
N HIS A 33 14.85 2.27 -5.75
CA HIS A 33 14.02 3.17 -6.56
C HIS A 33 13.16 2.41 -7.57
N ALA A 34 13.66 1.26 -8.06
CA ALA A 34 12.96 0.45 -9.05
C ALA A 34 11.63 -0.12 -8.53
N GLN A 35 11.53 -0.48 -7.24
CA GLN A 35 10.27 -0.96 -6.65
C GLN A 35 9.18 0.12 -6.59
N TYR A 36 9.56 1.40 -6.54
CA TYR A 36 8.63 2.53 -6.50
C TYR A 36 8.40 3.17 -7.87
N ALA A 37 9.11 2.72 -8.91
CA ALA A 37 9.01 3.27 -10.27
C ALA A 37 7.83 2.72 -11.09
N GLY A 38 7.17 1.66 -10.60
CA GLY A 38 6.02 1.03 -11.25
C GLY A 38 4.70 1.78 -11.04
N PRO A 39 3.67 1.48 -11.85
CA PRO A 39 2.33 2.01 -11.61
C PRO A 39 1.75 1.42 -10.31
N VAL A 40 1.28 2.30 -9.43
CA VAL A 40 0.58 1.95 -8.19
C VAL A 40 -0.93 2.08 -8.38
N ARG A 41 -1.70 1.35 -7.57
CA ARG A 41 -3.17 1.29 -7.65
C ARG A 41 -3.79 1.63 -6.30
N CYS A 42 -4.92 2.33 -6.30
CA CYS A 42 -5.75 2.53 -5.11
C CYS A 42 -6.17 1.19 -4.49
N GLU A 43 -6.11 1.08 -3.15
CA GLU A 43 -6.41 -0.14 -2.41
C GLU A 43 -7.82 -0.16 -1.79
N LEU A 44 -8.55 0.95 -1.91
CA LEU A 44 -9.91 1.11 -1.40
C LEU A 44 -10.95 0.38 -2.28
N ALA A 45 -12.13 0.12 -1.73
CA ALA A 45 -13.25 -0.50 -2.44
C ALA A 45 -13.77 0.39 -3.59
N ILE A 46 -14.38 -0.18 -4.63
CA ILE A 46 -15.05 0.61 -5.67
C ILE A 46 -16.11 1.54 -5.03
N GLU A 47 -16.32 2.70 -5.66
CA GLU A 47 -17.30 3.71 -5.20
C GLU A 47 -17.02 4.25 -3.79
N HIS A 48 -15.74 4.29 -3.39
CA HIS A 48 -15.33 4.87 -2.12
C HIS A 48 -15.51 6.41 -2.10
N ASP A 49 -16.19 6.94 -1.07
CA ASP A 49 -16.53 8.37 -0.95
C ASP A 49 -15.55 9.13 -0.04
N MET A 50 -14.25 9.20 -0.38
CA MET A 50 -13.32 10.14 0.28
C MET A 50 -13.33 11.52 -0.39
N ASP A 51 -14.48 12.14 -0.66
CA ASP A 51 -14.55 13.37 -1.48
C ASP A 51 -13.86 13.24 -2.86
N GLY A 52 -13.69 12.01 -3.38
CA GLY A 52 -12.93 11.72 -4.60
C GLY A 52 -11.44 11.42 -4.39
N ALA A 53 -10.97 11.34 -3.15
CA ALA A 53 -9.59 10.97 -2.84
C ALA A 53 -9.38 9.46 -2.91
N HIS A 54 -8.24 9.05 -3.45
CA HIS A 54 -7.82 7.65 -3.52
C HIS A 54 -6.64 7.45 -2.56
N CYS A 55 -6.34 6.20 -2.18
CA CYS A 55 -5.22 5.92 -1.28
C CYS A 55 -4.57 4.57 -1.56
N MET A 56 -3.25 4.50 -1.34
CA MET A 56 -2.45 3.28 -1.46
C MET A 56 -1.32 3.31 -0.44
N TYR A 57 -1.08 2.17 0.21
CA TYR A 57 0.04 1.96 1.11
C TYR A 57 1.37 1.98 0.36
N VAL A 58 2.34 2.71 0.87
CA VAL A 58 3.68 2.80 0.27
C VAL A 58 4.69 1.99 1.07
N LYS A 59 4.83 2.30 2.37
CA LYS A 59 5.70 1.58 3.30
C LYS A 59 5.36 1.90 4.76
N GLU A 60 5.83 1.08 5.68
CA GLU A 60 5.83 1.34 7.13
C GLU A 60 7.14 2.04 7.50
N TRP A 61 7.09 2.96 8.46
CA TRP A 61 8.27 3.62 8.98
C TRP A 61 9.03 2.71 9.97
N ASP A 62 10.36 2.74 9.90
CA ASP A 62 11.22 1.88 10.73
C ASP A 62 11.16 2.26 12.22
N ASP A 63 10.78 3.50 12.52
CA ASP A 63 10.62 4.03 13.87
C ASP A 63 9.27 3.67 14.53
N GLY A 64 8.39 2.98 13.80
CA GLY A 64 7.07 2.57 14.27
C GLY A 64 6.06 3.72 14.44
N THR A 65 6.35 4.91 13.90
CA THR A 65 5.45 6.08 14.00
C THR A 65 4.22 5.99 13.09
N GLY A 66 4.16 5.00 12.22
CA GLY A 66 3.02 4.71 11.37
C GLY A 66 3.44 4.30 9.97
N ASN A 67 2.57 4.59 9.01
CA ASN A 67 2.76 4.20 7.62
C ASN A 67 2.80 5.42 6.72
N LEU A 68 3.59 5.33 5.66
CA LEU A 68 3.57 6.22 4.52
C LEU A 68 2.52 5.77 3.52
N TRP A 69 1.64 6.68 3.14
CA TRP A 69 0.60 6.47 2.15
C TRP A 69 0.75 7.47 1.01
N TRP A 70 0.36 7.05 -0.18
CA TRP A 70 0.10 7.95 -1.29
C TRP A 70 -1.39 8.23 -1.37
N ARG A 71 -1.76 9.51 -1.21
CA ARG A 71 -3.13 9.98 -1.28
C ARG A 71 -3.32 10.79 -2.55
N TRP A 72 -4.24 10.37 -3.41
CA TRP A 72 -4.69 11.19 -4.52
C TRP A 72 -5.75 12.17 -4.04
N LEU A 73 -5.59 13.44 -4.38
CA LEU A 73 -6.53 14.50 -4.09
C LEU A 73 -7.58 14.63 -5.21
N PRO A 74 -8.76 15.20 -4.92
CA PRO A 74 -9.84 15.32 -5.90
C PRO A 74 -9.49 16.16 -7.14
N ASN A 75 -8.46 17.02 -7.04
CA ASN A 75 -7.95 17.83 -8.14
C ASN A 75 -6.99 17.08 -9.09
N GLY A 76 -6.75 15.78 -8.86
CA GLY A 76 -5.87 14.94 -9.67
C GLY A 76 -4.38 15.02 -9.29
N VAL A 77 -4.01 15.86 -8.33
CA VAL A 77 -2.68 15.85 -7.70
C VAL A 77 -2.66 14.75 -6.62
N GLY A 78 -1.49 14.28 -6.19
CA GLY A 78 -1.39 13.45 -5.00
C GLY A 78 -0.30 13.94 -4.06
N GLU A 79 -0.34 13.42 -2.85
CA GLU A 79 0.57 13.76 -1.76
C GLU A 79 0.96 12.51 -0.97
N PHE A 80 2.14 12.56 -0.36
CA PHE A 80 2.55 11.59 0.64
C PHE A 80 2.03 12.02 2.01
N VAL A 81 1.37 11.10 2.72
CA VAL A 81 0.86 11.35 4.07
C VAL A 81 1.34 10.26 5.01
N SER A 82 1.75 10.66 6.20
CA SER A 82 2.13 9.73 7.26
C SER A 82 1.01 9.61 8.27
N THR A 83 0.42 8.42 8.35
CA THR A 83 -0.69 8.13 9.24
C THR A 83 -0.73 6.63 9.58
N PRO A 84 -1.28 6.22 10.73
CA PRO A 84 -1.47 4.81 11.03
C PRO A 84 -2.35 4.10 10.00
N ALA A 85 -2.29 2.76 10.00
CA ALA A 85 -3.31 1.94 9.35
C ALA A 85 -4.57 1.90 10.24
N CYS A 86 -5.68 1.46 9.65
CA CYS A 86 -6.91 1.21 10.39
C CYS A 86 -6.71 0.12 11.45
N GLU A 87 -7.05 0.42 12.70
CA GLU A 87 -6.87 -0.50 13.83
C GLU A 87 -7.92 -1.62 13.92
N ALA A 88 -8.89 -1.63 13.00
CA ALA A 88 -9.97 -2.62 13.02
C ALA A 88 -9.45 -4.03 12.75
N GLN A 89 -10.10 -5.00 13.40
CA GLN A 89 -9.86 -6.42 13.22
C GLN A 89 -11.18 -7.11 12.83
N SER A 90 -11.12 -8.08 11.93
CA SER A 90 -12.30 -8.88 11.58
C SER A 90 -12.70 -9.78 12.75
N ASP A 91 -14.00 -10.05 12.90
CA ASP A 91 -14.46 -11.08 13.82
C ASP A 91 -14.08 -12.49 13.33
N GLY A 92 -13.76 -13.42 14.24
CA GLY A 92 -13.49 -14.82 13.89
C GLY A 92 -12.48 -15.53 14.79
N GLU A 93 -12.24 -16.82 14.52
CA GLU A 93 -11.22 -17.63 15.21
C GLU A 93 -9.79 -17.21 14.83
N ASP A 94 -9.60 -16.61 13.64
CA ASP A 94 -8.34 -16.05 13.15
C ASP A 94 -8.60 -14.63 12.61
N PRO A 95 -8.58 -13.60 13.49
CA PRO A 95 -8.95 -12.24 13.14
C PRO A 95 -7.90 -11.59 12.21
N GLN A 96 -8.36 -11.01 11.12
CA GLN A 96 -7.51 -10.29 10.16
C GLN A 96 -7.47 -8.80 10.51
N ALA A 97 -6.27 -8.22 10.59
CA ALA A 97 -6.10 -6.78 10.76
C ALA A 97 -6.40 -6.03 9.45
N CYS A 98 -6.97 -4.83 9.58
CA CYS A 98 -7.20 -3.96 8.45
C CYS A 98 -5.86 -3.32 8.05
N TYR A 99 -5.55 -3.33 6.75
CA TYR A 99 -4.31 -2.75 6.23
C TYR A 99 -4.55 -1.49 5.40
N LEU A 100 -5.76 -0.91 5.45
CA LEU A 100 -6.07 0.35 4.77
C LEU A 100 -5.69 1.53 5.66
N ILE A 101 -5.61 2.72 5.05
CA ILE A 101 -5.36 3.98 5.75
C ILE A 101 -6.37 4.19 6.88
N GLU A 102 -5.93 4.82 7.97
CA GLU A 102 -6.85 5.25 9.03
C GLU A 102 -8.03 6.07 8.45
N ASN A 103 -9.23 5.84 8.99
CA ASN A 103 -10.47 6.51 8.55
C ASN A 103 -10.79 6.32 7.07
N HIS A 104 -10.35 5.21 6.47
CA HIS A 104 -10.76 4.84 5.11
C HIS A 104 -12.29 4.74 5.01
N PRO A 105 -12.86 5.09 3.85
CA PRO A 105 -14.30 5.03 3.64
C PRO A 105 -14.73 3.60 3.34
N ARG A 106 -15.89 3.23 3.89
CA ARG A 106 -16.57 1.97 3.60
C ARG A 106 -15.74 0.73 4.01
N GLU A 107 -15.80 -0.33 3.20
CA GLU A 107 -15.41 -1.70 3.53
C GLU A 107 -13.97 -1.83 4.06
N HIS A 108 -13.79 -2.71 5.04
CA HIS A 108 -12.45 -3.07 5.51
C HIS A 108 -11.73 -3.94 4.47
N SER A 109 -10.41 -3.98 4.54
CA SER A 109 -9.60 -4.70 3.56
C SER A 109 -9.96 -6.19 3.36
N TRP A 110 -10.42 -6.88 4.40
CA TRP A 110 -10.86 -8.29 4.30
C TRP A 110 -12.18 -8.46 3.53
N GLU A 111 -12.91 -7.37 3.28
CA GLU A 111 -14.15 -7.36 2.49
C GLU A 111 -13.88 -6.96 1.02
N ILE A 112 -12.65 -6.54 0.70
CA ILE A 112 -12.26 -6.08 -0.63
C ILE A 112 -11.55 -7.20 -1.40
N PHE A 113 -12.12 -7.59 -2.53
CA PHE A 113 -11.47 -8.49 -3.48
C PHE A 113 -10.48 -7.72 -4.36
N ASN A 114 -9.18 -7.99 -4.15
CA ASN A 114 -8.10 -7.48 -4.99
C ASN A 114 -7.47 -8.64 -5.80
N PRO A 115 -7.71 -8.72 -7.12
CA PRO A 115 -7.22 -9.83 -7.94
C PRO A 115 -5.69 -9.95 -7.94
N LEU A 116 -4.95 -8.84 -7.84
CA LEU A 116 -3.48 -8.87 -7.78
C LEU A 116 -2.99 -9.49 -6.47
N ARG A 117 -3.68 -9.19 -5.36
CA ARG A 117 -3.36 -9.77 -4.05
C ARG A 117 -3.70 -11.25 -3.98
N GLU A 118 -4.84 -11.64 -4.56
CA GLU A 118 -5.27 -13.02 -4.66
C GLU A 118 -4.30 -13.85 -5.52
N GLU A 119 -3.78 -13.27 -6.59
CA GLU A 119 -2.75 -13.89 -7.42
C GLU A 119 -1.42 -14.00 -6.68
N ALA A 120 -0.97 -12.93 -6.01
CA ALA A 120 0.24 -12.96 -5.18
C ALA A 120 0.16 -13.97 -4.02
N ALA A 121 -1.02 -14.12 -3.41
CA ALA A 121 -1.25 -15.10 -2.35
C ALA A 121 -1.21 -16.55 -2.89
N ARG A 122 -1.59 -16.77 -4.16
CA ARG A 122 -1.53 -18.09 -4.82
C ARG A 122 -0.15 -18.43 -5.33
N ASP A 123 0.59 -17.44 -5.85
CA ASP A 123 1.94 -17.60 -6.35
C ASP A 123 2.85 -16.44 -5.89
N PRO A 124 3.39 -16.53 -4.67
CA PRO A 124 4.29 -15.50 -4.13
C PRO A 124 5.59 -15.33 -4.93
N GLN A 125 5.96 -16.30 -5.78
CA GLN A 125 7.17 -16.22 -6.60
C GLN A 125 6.96 -15.39 -7.87
N SER A 126 5.71 -15.22 -8.32
CA SER A 126 5.38 -14.45 -9.52
C SER A 126 5.59 -12.93 -9.40
N PHE A 127 5.70 -12.41 -8.18
CA PHE A 127 5.90 -10.98 -7.87
C PHE A 127 7.31 -10.63 -7.38
N LEU A 128 8.20 -11.62 -7.22
CA LEU A 128 9.60 -11.37 -6.94
C LEU A 128 10.33 -11.05 -8.26
N PRO A 129 11.09 -9.94 -8.35
CA PRO A 129 11.94 -9.71 -9.51
C PRO A 129 12.92 -10.87 -9.66
N GLU A 130 13.09 -11.36 -10.89
CA GLU A 130 14.07 -12.40 -11.22
C GLU A 130 15.47 -11.96 -10.73
N GLY A 131 15.94 -12.54 -9.62
CA GLY A 131 17.26 -12.22 -9.07
C GLY A 131 17.40 -12.31 -7.55
N LEU A 132 16.32 -12.23 -6.77
CA LEU A 132 16.36 -12.50 -5.32
C LEU A 132 16.04 -13.98 -5.04
N GLY A 133 16.83 -14.86 -5.64
CA GLY A 133 16.89 -16.27 -5.24
C GLY A 133 17.40 -16.35 -3.80
N ARG A 134 16.65 -17.07 -2.95
CA ARG A 134 17.02 -17.40 -1.56
C ARG A 134 18.52 -17.64 -1.44
N HIS A 135 19.20 -16.85 -0.60
CA HIS A 135 20.46 -17.32 -0.03
C HIS A 135 20.16 -18.62 0.72
N PRO A 136 20.80 -19.76 0.38
CA PRO A 136 20.68 -20.96 1.18
C PRO A 136 21.25 -20.64 2.57
N GLN A 137 20.45 -20.92 3.60
CA GLN A 137 20.95 -20.96 4.97
C GLN A 137 21.97 -22.09 5.01
N ASN A 138 23.25 -21.73 5.18
CA ASN A 138 24.30 -22.70 5.39
C ASN A 138 24.06 -23.42 6.72
N GLU A 139 24.10 -24.76 6.64
CA GLU A 139 24.22 -25.69 7.77
C GLU A 139 25.51 -25.48 8.57
#